data_AF-A0A7C3CH07-F1
#
_entry.id   AF-A0A7C3CH07-F1
#
_cell.length_a   1.000
_cell.length_b   1.000
_cell.length_c   1.000
_cell.angle_alpha   90.00
_cell.angle_beta   90.00
_cell.angle_gamma   90.00
#
_symmetry.space_group_name_H-M   'P 1'
#
loop_
_entity.id
_entity.type
_entity.pdbx_description
1 polymer ?
#
loop_
_entity_poly.entity_id
_entity_poly.type
_entity_poly.pdbx_seq_one_letter_code
_entity_poly.pdbx_strand_id
1 'polypeptide(L)'
;MDIVVNGINLMALVFGLVEFSKKTGLKGKALTVLSMVIGVLVGVAYQIAKMYPAVMQWFGVAVFGLAVGLAASGVYSFANARWPKQEKQKADDEGE
;
A
#
# COMPACT_ATOMS: atom_id res chain seq x y z
N MET A 1 16.04 3.54 17.88
CA MET A 1 16.09 3.17 16.46
C MET A 1 14.99 3.96 15.77
N ASP A 2 15.34 4.99 15.02
CA ASP A 2 14.34 5.79 14.32
C ASP A 2 14.04 5.13 12.96
N ILE A 3 12.77 4.76 12.75
CA ILE A 3 12.27 4.13 11.51
C ILE A 3 11.37 5.11 10.74
N VAL A 4 11.48 6.40 11.04
CA VAL A 4 10.75 7.48 10.37
C VAL A 4 11.63 8.09 9.28
N VAL A 5 11.07 8.23 8.09
CA VAL A 5 11.71 8.88 6.94
C VAL A 5 10.72 9.91 6.39
N ASN A 6 11.11 11.19 6.38
CA ASN A 6 10.25 12.30 5.97
C ASN A 6 8.86 12.30 6.65
N GLY A 7 8.81 11.96 7.95
CA GLY A 7 7.56 11.87 8.72
C GLY A 7 6.76 10.58 8.49
N ILE A 8 7.22 9.68 7.63
CA ILE A 8 6.54 8.41 7.31
C ILE A 8 7.23 7.28 8.07
N ASN A 9 6.44 6.53 8.84
CA ASN A 9 6.91 5.33 9.52
C ASN A 9 7.04 4.17 8.50
N LEU A 10 8.25 3.63 8.34
CA LEU A 10 8.52 2.56 7.37
C LEU A 10 7.72 1.28 7.65
N MET A 11 7.36 0.99 8.91
CA MET A 11 6.53 -0.16 9.23
C MET A 11 5.10 0.03 8.71
N ALA A 12 4.55 1.24 8.85
CA ALA A 12 3.25 1.58 8.26
C ALA A 12 3.27 1.49 6.73
N LEU A 13 4.38 1.89 6.09
CA LEU A 13 4.58 1.75 4.65
C LEU A 13 4.55 0.28 4.22
N VAL A 14 5.29 -0.59 4.91
CA VAL A 14 5.32 -2.03 4.62
C VAL A 14 3.93 -2.66 4.78
N PHE A 15 3.21 -2.33 5.85
CA PHE A 15 1.83 -2.80 6.02
C PHE A 15 0.91 -2.33 4.90
N GLY A 16 1.02 -1.07 4.49
CA GLY A 16 0.25 -0.53 3.37
C GLY A 16 0.54 -1.25 2.05
N LEU A 17 1.81 -1.55 1.75
CA LEU A 17 2.21 -2.31 0.56
C LEU A 17 1.67 -3.75 0.57
N VAL A 18 1.72 -4.42 1.71
CA VAL A 18 1.18 -5.78 1.88
C VAL A 18 -0.34 -5.77 1.73
N GLU A 19 -1.02 -4.81 2.35
CA GLU A 19 -2.47 -4.66 2.25
C GLU A 19 -2.91 -4.33 0.82
N PHE A 20 -2.18 -3.47 0.12
CA PHE A 20 -2.40 -3.19 -1.28
C PHE A 20 -2.23 -4.44 -2.14
N SER A 21 -1.23 -5.28 -1.85
CA SER A 21 -0.99 -6.54 -2.56
C SER A 21 -2.12 -7.57 -2.37
N LYS A 22 -2.91 -7.49 -1.30
CA LYS A 22 -4.11 -8.34 -1.18
C LYS A 22 -5.16 -8.03 -2.25
N LYS A 23 -5.22 -6.79 -2.73
CA LYS A 23 -6.19 -6.35 -3.74
C LYS A 23 -5.92 -6.94 -5.13
N THR A 24 -4.72 -7.44 -5.39
CA THR A 24 -4.38 -8.13 -6.64
C THR A 24 -4.74 -9.62 -6.63
N GLY A 25 -5.35 -10.12 -5.53
CA GLY A 25 -5.83 -11.50 -5.41
C GLY A 25 -4.89 -12.44 -4.65
N LEU A 26 -3.73 -11.97 -4.18
CA LEU A 26 -2.82 -12.78 -3.37
C LEU A 26 -3.41 -13.10 -1.99
N LYS A 27 -3.30 -14.37 -1.57
CA LYS A 27 -3.85 -14.88 -0.30
C LYS A 27 -2.93 -15.93 0.34
N GLY A 28 -3.16 -16.18 1.64
CA GLY A 28 -2.51 -17.27 2.38
C GLY A 28 -0.99 -17.16 2.41
N LYS A 29 -0.31 -18.29 2.24
CA LYS A 29 1.16 -18.40 2.35
C LYS A 29 1.93 -17.46 1.42
N ALA A 30 1.39 -17.20 0.21
CA ALA A 30 2.03 -16.30 -0.75
C ALA A 30 2.13 -14.86 -0.20
N LEU A 31 1.08 -14.40 0.50
CA LEU A 31 1.08 -13.08 1.11
C LEU A 31 2.06 -13.00 2.30
N THR A 32 2.15 -14.06 3.10
CA THR A 32 3.12 -14.14 4.19
C THR A 32 4.55 -14.04 3.67
N VAL A 33 4.90 -14.81 2.62
CA VAL A 33 6.22 -14.74 2.00
C VAL A 33 6.46 -13.35 1.41
N LEU A 34 5.47 -12.77 0.72
CA LEU A 34 5.59 -11.42 0.16
C LEU A 34 5.86 -10.37 1.25
N SER A 35 5.19 -10.44 2.39
CA SER A 35 5.42 -9.49 3.49
C SER A 35 6.85 -9.56 4.04
N MET A 36 7.41 -10.77 4.13
CA MET A 36 8.80 -10.96 4.56
C MET A 36 9.77 -10.38 3.53
N VAL A 37 9.54 -10.65 2.25
CA VAL A 37 10.36 -10.13 1.15
C VAL A 37 10.33 -8.60 1.11
N ILE A 38 9.14 -7.98 1.18
CA ILE A 38 9.00 -6.52 1.21
C ILE A 38 9.73 -5.93 2.42
N GLY A 39 9.56 -6.51 3.61
CA GLY A 39 10.23 -6.05 4.83
C GLY A 39 11.75 -6.09 4.71
N VAL A 40 12.31 -7.20 4.21
CA VAL A 40 13.75 -7.34 3.97
C VAL A 40 14.24 -6.34 2.94
N LEU A 41 13.57 -6.20 1.80
CA LEU A 41 13.98 -5.28 0.75
C LEU A 41 13.97 -3.83 1.21
N VAL A 42 12.90 -3.40 1.91
CA VAL A 42 12.81 -2.04 2.46
C VAL A 42 13.89 -1.81 3.53
N GLY A 43 14.13 -2.79 4.41
CA GLY A 43 15.17 -2.70 5.45
C GLY A 43 16.59 -2.60 4.87
N VAL A 44 16.90 -3.43 3.87
CA VAL A 44 18.19 -3.39 3.16
C VAL A 44 18.36 -2.08 2.41
N ALA A 45 17.34 -1.65 1.66
CA ALA A 45 17.36 -0.38 0.94
C ALA A 45 17.54 0.81 1.89
N TYR A 46 16.88 0.80 3.05
CA TYR A 46 17.05 1.82 4.08
C TYR A 46 18.48 1.84 4.65
N GLN A 47 19.08 0.68 4.93
CA GLN A 47 20.47 0.62 5.40
C GLN A 47 21.48 1.11 4.36
N ILE A 48 21.29 0.75 3.09
CA ILE A 48 22.12 1.26 2.00
C ILE A 48 21.96 2.78 1.88
N ALA A 49 20.72 3.28 1.93
CA ALA A 49 20.42 4.70 1.87
C ALA A 49 21.12 5.49 2.99
N LYS A 50 21.18 4.95 4.21
CA LYS A 50 21.91 5.59 5.32
C LYS A 50 23.43 5.63 5.12
N MET A 51 23.98 4.67 4.38
CA MET A 51 25.42 4.64 4.09
C MET A 51 25.82 5.72 3.07
N TYR A 52 24.91 6.11 2.18
CA TYR A 52 25.16 7.07 1.10
C TYR A 52 24.16 8.23 1.14
N PRO A 53 24.56 9.42 1.64
CA PRO A 53 23.65 10.56 1.83
C PRO A 53 22.85 10.96 0.58
N ALA A 54 23.46 10.88 -0.61
CA ALA A 54 22.77 11.14 -1.87
C ALA A 54 21.62 10.15 -2.14
N VAL A 55 21.79 8.88 -1.76
CA VAL A 55 20.76 7.83 -1.89
C VAL A 55 19.65 8.02 -0.86
N MET A 56 19.96 8.51 0.34
CA MET A 56 18.97 8.82 1.37
C MET A 56 17.89 9.80 0.89
N GLN A 57 18.29 10.82 0.11
CA GLN A 57 17.35 11.78 -0.46
C GLN A 57 16.36 11.08 -1.41
N TRP A 58 16.85 10.25 -2.35
CA TRP A 58 16.01 9.52 -3.29
C TRP A 58 15.15 8.46 -2.60
N PHE A 59 15.69 7.80 -1.57
CA PHE A 59 14.93 6.88 -0.74
C PHE A 59 13.76 7.59 -0.06
N GLY A 60 13.99 8.78 0.50
CA GLY A 60 12.93 9.59 1.11
C GLY A 60 11.84 10.00 0.11
N VAL A 61 12.21 10.36 -1.13
CA VAL A 61 11.25 10.66 -2.20
C VAL A 61 10.43 9.43 -2.57
N ALA A 62 11.07 8.26 -2.69
CA ALA A 62 10.39 7.01 -2.98
C ALA A 62 9.41 6.61 -1.87
N VAL A 63 9.83 6.70 -0.60
CA VAL A 63 8.97 6.44 0.57
C VAL A 63 7.77 7.39 0.58
N PHE A 64 7.98 8.68 0.32
CA PHE A 64 6.90 9.66 0.25
C PHE A 64 5.92 9.36 -0.88
N GLY A 65 6.41 9.11 -2.10
CA GLY A 65 5.57 8.77 -3.24
C GLY A 65 4.75 7.51 -3.02
N LEU A 66 5.35 6.46 -2.43
CA LEU A 66 4.64 5.24 -2.08
C LEU A 66 3.56 5.50 -1.03
N ALA A 67 3.85 6.29 0.02
CA ALA A 67 2.86 6.62 1.04
C ALA A 67 1.65 7.37 0.46
N VAL A 68 1.90 8.39 -0.38
CA VAL A 68 0.83 9.14 -1.05
C VAL A 68 0.04 8.25 -2.02
N GLY A 69 0.71 7.42 -2.82
CA GLY A 69 0.06 6.49 -3.75
C GLY A 69 -0.80 5.43 -3.04
N LEU A 70 -0.33 4.91 -1.91
CA LEU A 70 -1.09 4.00 -1.06
C LEU A 70 -2.31 4.68 -0.44
N ALA A 71 -2.15 5.91 0.06
CA ALA A 71 -3.25 6.70 0.59
C ALA A 71 -4.33 6.94 -0.48
N ALA A 72 -3.94 7.38 -1.69
CA ALA A 72 -4.85 7.56 -2.82
C ALA A 72 -5.57 6.25 -3.19
N SER A 73 -4.84 5.14 -3.28
CA SER A 73 -5.40 3.81 -3.55
C SER A 73 -6.40 3.35 -2.48
N GLY A 74 -6.16 3.72 -1.22
CA GLY A 74 -7.09 3.52 -0.11
C GLY A 74 -8.39 4.29 -0.30
N VAL A 75 -8.29 5.60 -0.59
CA VAL A 75 -9.45 6.48 -0.84
C VAL A 75 -10.32 5.96 -1.99
N TYR A 76 -9.73 5.60 -3.14
CA TYR A 76 -10.49 5.03 -4.27
C TYR A 76 -11.24 3.76 -3.88
N SER A 77 -10.60 2.87 -3.12
CA SER A 77 -11.21 1.61 -2.69
C SER A 77 -12.38 1.86 -1.74
N PHE A 78 -12.24 2.81 -0.81
CA PHE A 78 -13.28 3.18 0.12
C PHE A 78 -14.48 3.84 -0.58
N ALA A 79 -14.23 4.78 -1.48
CA ALA A 79 -15.26 5.46 -2.26
C ALA A 79 -16.09 4.47 -3.09
N ASN A 80 -15.44 3.55 -3.81
CA ASN A 80 -16.13 2.57 -4.64
C ASN A 80 -16.94 1.53 -3.82
N ALA A 81 -16.49 1.20 -2.61
CA ALA A 81 -17.21 0.29 -1.73
C ALA A 81 -18.49 0.91 -1.13
N ARG A 82 -18.53 2.24 -0.99
CA ARG A 82 -19.63 2.96 -0.33
C ARG A 82 -20.66 3.55 -1.30
N TRP A 83 -20.33 3.69 -2.58
CA TRP A 83 -21.30 4.18 -3.56
C TRP A 83 -22.45 3.18 -3.74
N PRO A 84 -23.72 3.60 -3.55
CA PRO A 84 -24.86 2.72 -3.70
C PRO A 84 -24.98 2.29 -5.17
N LYS A 85 -24.86 0.98 -5.43
CA LYS A 85 -25.15 0.38 -6.74
C LYS A 85 -26.67 0.36 -6.96
N GLN A 86 -27.28 1.52 -7.21
CA GLN A 86 -28.67 1.64 -7.60
C GLN A 86 -28.81 1.37 -9.10
N GLU A 87 -28.84 0.11 -9.53
CA GLU A 87 -29.26 -0.17 -10.92
C GLU A 87 -29.76 -1.58 -11.20
N LYS A 88 -29.56 -2.57 -10.32
CA LYS A 88 -29.98 -3.96 -10.62
C LYS A 88 -31.27 -4.44 -9.95
N GLN A 89 -31.95 -3.62 -9.16
CA GLN A 89 -33.18 -4.04 -8.47
C GLN A 89 -34.45 -3.49 -9.11
N LYS A 90 -34.35 -2.50 -10.00
CA LYS A 90 -35.51 -1.85 -10.63
C LYS A 90 -35.95 -2.49 -11.95
N ALA A 91 -35.12 -3.34 -12.55
CA ALA A 91 -35.44 -4.03 -13.81
C ALA A 91 -36.18 -5.37 -13.60
N ASP A 92 -36.11 -5.94 -12.39
CA ASP A 92 -36.76 -7.22 -12.07
C ASP A 92 -38.19 -7.02 -11.52
N ASP A 93 -38.51 -5.84 -10.95
CA ASP A 93 -39.84 -5.49 -10.43
C ASP A 93 -40.81 -4.93 -11.50
N GLU A 94 -40.31 -4.48 -12.66
CA GLU A 94 -41.15 -3.95 -13.76
C GLU A 94 -41.45 -5.03 -14.82
N GLY A 95 -41.02 -6.28 -14.59
CA GLY A 95 -41.14 -7.41 -15.51
C GLY A 95 -42.00 -8.58 -15.03
N GLU A 96 -42.64 -8.49 -13.86
CA GLU A 96 -43.60 -9.49 -13.34
C GLU A 96 -45.06 -8.98 -13.37
#